data_AF-A0A924ZNS1-F1
#
_entry.id   AF-A0A924ZNS1-F1
#
_cell.length_a   1.000
_cell.length_b   1.000
_cell.length_c   1.000
_cell.angle_alpha   90.00
_cell.angle_beta   90.00
_cell.angle_gamma   90.00
#
_symmetry.space_group_name_H-M   'P 1'
#
loop_
_entity.id
_entity.type
_entity.pdbx_description
1 polymer ?
#
loop_
_entity_poly.entity_id
_entity_poly.type
_entity_poly.pdbx_seq_one_letter_code
_entity_poly.pdbx_strand_id
1 'polypeptide(L)'
;MFNIPVIRYGGNDFLAIKVVLHPTALYRLTGFPIHQLTNTFMDAKEVFGKDIRLVNEQLNHLDDLVEMLKIIESLLIKEVAHCTKLIHPIDKVGRLMLLLEDTGLATFDWREHDGQI
;
A
#
# COMPACT_ATOMS: atom_id res chain seq x y z
N MET A 1 -3.31 -16.01 2.92
CA MET A 1 -2.48 -15.03 2.18
C MET A 1 -1.54 -15.79 1.28
N PHE A 2 -1.80 -15.84 -0.04
CA PHE A 2 -0.88 -16.49 -0.98
C PHE A 2 0.32 -15.56 -1.18
N ASN A 3 1.46 -15.92 -0.60
CA ASN A 3 2.70 -15.17 -0.75
C ASN A 3 3.34 -15.58 -2.08
N ILE A 4 2.84 -15.04 -3.19
CA ILE A 4 3.49 -15.26 -4.49
C ILE A 4 4.84 -14.54 -4.41
N PRO A 5 5.97 -15.26 -4.52
CA PRO A 5 7.28 -14.61 -4.47
C PRO A 5 7.42 -13.67 -5.66
N VAL A 6 7.57 -12.37 -5.38
CA VAL A 6 7.94 -11.38 -6.38
C VAL A 6 9.44 -11.54 -6.63
N ILE A 7 9.81 -12.45 -7.52
CA ILE A 7 11.21 -12.67 -7.90
C ILE A 7 11.62 -11.50 -8.82
N ARG A 8 12.40 -10.56 -8.30
CA ARG A 8 13.05 -9.52 -9.10
C ARG A 8 14.49 -9.92 -9.34
N TYR A 9 14.84 -10.23 -10.58
CA TYR A 9 16.23 -10.37 -11.01
C TYR A 9 16.83 -8.97 -11.16
N GLY A 10 17.16 -8.32 -10.04
CA GLY A 10 18.04 -7.16 -10.10
C GLY A 10 19.46 -7.63 -10.39
N GLY A 11 20.19 -6.90 -11.23
CA GLY A 11 21.64 -7.06 -11.30
C GLY A 11 22.26 -6.87 -9.91
N ASN A 12 23.54 -7.23 -9.73
CA ASN A 12 24.20 -7.35 -8.43
C ASN A 12 24.03 -6.17 -7.45
N ASP A 13 23.66 -4.97 -7.91
CA ASP A 13 23.36 -3.81 -7.09
C ASP A 13 21.95 -3.28 -7.38
N PHE A 14 20.95 -3.69 -6.60
CA PHE A 14 19.61 -3.11 -6.65
C PHE A 14 19.07 -2.82 -5.25
N LEU A 15 18.48 -1.64 -5.08
CA LEU A 15 17.75 -1.26 -3.87
C LEU A 15 16.25 -1.22 -4.20
N ALA A 16 15.46 -1.94 -3.41
CA ALA A 16 14.00 -1.93 -3.52
C ALA A 16 13.40 -1.41 -2.22
N ILE A 17 12.74 -0.25 -2.30
CA ILE A 17 11.99 0.32 -1.18
C ILE A 17 10.51 -0.02 -1.38
N LYS A 18 9.88 -0.60 -0.36
CA LYS A 18 8.46 -0.96 -0.38
C LYS A 18 7.70 -0.15 0.67
N VAL A 19 6.76 0.66 0.22
CA VAL A 19 5.80 1.33 1.09
C VAL A 19 4.52 0.50 1.13
N VAL A 20 4.15 0.02 2.32
CA VAL A 20 2.91 -0.76 2.52
C VAL A 20 1.85 0.16 3.11
N LEU A 21 0.74 0.33 2.40
CA LEU A 21 -0.38 1.18 2.81
C LEU A 21 -1.57 0.31 3.23
N HIS A 22 -2.37 0.81 4.18
CA HIS A 22 -3.65 0.18 4.49
C HIS A 22 -4.58 0.22 3.28
N PRO A 23 -5.38 -0.83 3.02
CA PRO A 23 -6.27 -0.88 1.85
C PRO A 23 -7.21 0.33 1.75
N THR A 24 -7.73 0.79 2.89
CA THR A 24 -8.58 1.98 2.99
C THR A 24 -7.80 3.27 2.72
N ALA A 25 -6.58 3.39 3.25
CA ALA A 25 -5.70 4.52 2.96
C ALA A 25 -5.32 4.58 1.47
N LEU A 26 -5.03 3.42 0.87
CA LEU A 26 -4.71 3.30 -0.55
C LEU A 26 -5.90 3.72 -1.44
N TYR A 27 -7.12 3.30 -1.11
CA TYR A 27 -8.33 3.75 -1.81
C TYR A 27 -8.54 5.27 -1.67
N ARG A 28 -8.34 5.81 -0.46
CA ARG A 28 -8.48 7.25 -0.21
C ARG A 28 -7.49 8.06 -1.05
N LEU A 29 -6.21 7.67 -1.05
CA LEU A 29 -5.16 8.32 -1.82
C LEU A 29 -5.40 8.20 -3.34
N THR A 30 -5.63 6.99 -3.82
CA THR A 30 -5.56 6.71 -5.27
C THR A 30 -6.93 6.73 -5.96
N GLY A 31 -7.99 6.34 -5.24
CA GLY A 31 -9.36 6.23 -5.78
C GLY A 31 -9.65 4.95 -6.52
N PHE A 32 -8.64 4.11 -6.71
CA PHE A 32 -8.79 2.80 -7.28
C PHE A 32 -9.36 1.83 -6.24
N PRO A 33 -10.49 1.18 -6.52
CA PRO A 33 -10.96 0.05 -5.74
C PRO A 33 -9.86 -1.01 -5.56
N ILE A 34 -9.74 -1.57 -4.36
CA ILE A 34 -8.65 -2.49 -4.02
C ILE A 34 -8.59 -3.72 -4.94
N HIS A 35 -9.74 -4.19 -5.45
CA HIS A 35 -9.80 -5.33 -6.37
C HIS A 35 -9.09 -5.07 -7.71
N GLN A 36 -8.95 -3.81 -8.14
CA GLN A 36 -8.19 -3.44 -9.33
C GLN A 36 -6.67 -3.43 -9.09
N LEU A 37 -6.27 -3.24 -7.83
CA LEU A 37 -4.88 -3.20 -7.37
C LEU A 37 -4.37 -4.57 -6.89
N THR A 38 -5.28 -5.52 -6.66
CA THR A 38 -4.94 -6.83 -6.09
C THR A 38 -4.44 -7.76 -7.19
N ASN A 39 -3.29 -8.40 -6.95
CA ASN A 39 -2.63 -9.31 -7.90
C ASN A 39 -2.29 -8.69 -9.26
N THR A 40 -2.21 -7.36 -9.34
CA THR A 40 -1.84 -6.62 -10.55
C THR A 40 -0.50 -5.92 -10.36
N PHE A 41 0.30 -5.89 -11.42
CA PHE A 41 1.48 -5.03 -11.52
C PHE A 41 1.09 -3.84 -12.39
N MET A 42 0.79 -2.71 -11.77
CA MET A 42 0.48 -1.46 -12.47
C MET A 42 1.65 -0.48 -12.43
N ASP A 43 1.76 0.32 -13.48
CA ASP A 43 2.74 1.41 -13.54
C ASP A 43 2.33 2.49 -12.54
N ALA A 44 3.23 2.85 -11.64
CA ALA A 44 2.96 3.85 -10.61
C ALA A 44 2.61 5.23 -11.21
N LYS A 45 3.03 5.55 -12.45
CA LYS A 45 2.63 6.79 -13.13
C LYS A 45 1.13 6.85 -13.45
N GLU A 46 0.48 5.71 -13.61
CA GLU A 46 -0.98 5.65 -13.82
C GLU A 46 -1.75 5.99 -12.54
N VAL A 47 -1.11 5.83 -11.38
CA VAL A 47 -1.72 6.04 -10.06
C VAL A 47 -1.35 7.41 -9.47
N PHE A 48 -0.07 7.78 -9.53
CA PHE A 48 0.49 8.97 -8.88
C PHE A 48 1.00 10.03 -9.88
N GLY A 49 0.75 9.83 -11.17
CA GLY A 49 1.12 10.78 -12.21
C GLY A 49 2.64 10.89 -12.43
N LYS A 50 3.10 12.06 -12.90
CA LYS A 50 4.50 12.27 -13.30
C LYS A 50 5.45 12.42 -12.11
N ASP A 51 4.94 12.76 -10.93
CA ASP A 51 5.74 13.04 -9.74
C ASP A 51 6.51 11.80 -9.26
N ILE A 52 5.91 10.61 -9.41
CA ILE A 52 6.56 9.36 -9.02
C ILE A 52 7.83 9.06 -9.84
N ARG A 53 7.88 9.51 -11.09
CA ARG A 53 9.07 9.33 -11.94
C ARG A 53 10.21 10.19 -11.40
N LEU A 54 9.93 11.44 -11.07
CA LEU A 54 10.93 12.36 -10.51
C LEU A 54 11.45 11.84 -9.17
N VAL A 55 10.57 11.33 -8.32
CA VAL A 55 10.98 10.70 -7.05
C VAL A 55 11.89 9.51 -7.31
N ASN A 56 11.55 8.62 -8.24
CA ASN A 56 12.40 7.48 -8.57
C ASN A 56 13.78 7.90 -9.12
N GLU A 57 13.81 8.95 -9.94
CA GLU A 57 15.08 9.54 -10.41
C GLU A 57 15.90 10.10 -9.24
N GLN A 58 15.29 10.83 -8.30
CA GLN A 58 16.01 11.36 -7.13
C GLN A 58 16.56 10.25 -6.24
N LEU A 59 15.78 9.19 -6.00
CA LEU A 59 16.21 8.04 -5.20
C LEU A 59 17.42 7.33 -5.83
N ASN A 60 17.50 7.28 -7.16
CA ASN A 60 18.61 6.63 -7.86
C ASN A 60 19.95 7.40 -7.76
N HIS A 61 19.92 8.68 -7.39
CA HIS A 61 21.12 9.51 -7.25
C HIS A 61 21.58 9.66 -5.79
N LEU A 62 20.88 9.02 -4.85
CA LEU A 62 21.21 9.06 -3.43
C LEU A 62 21.84 7.74 -3.00
N ASP A 63 22.80 7.84 -2.10
CA ASP A 63 23.38 6.69 -1.40
C ASP A 63 22.95 6.63 0.08
N ASP A 64 22.31 7.71 0.58
CA ASP A 64 21.86 7.80 1.96
C ASP A 64 20.37 7.42 2.10
N LEU A 65 20.11 6.34 2.82
CA LEU A 65 18.76 5.86 3.15
C LEU A 65 17.93 6.91 3.88
N VAL A 66 18.53 7.75 4.73
CA VAL A 66 17.80 8.78 5.48
C VAL A 66 17.25 9.84 4.53
N GLU A 67 18.04 10.29 3.56
CA GLU A 67 17.59 11.23 2.54
C GLU A 67 16.54 10.58 1.61
N MET A 68 16.72 9.31 1.24
CA MET A 68 15.71 8.57 0.48
C MET A 68 14.35 8.52 1.20
N LEU A 69 14.35 8.25 2.50
CA LEU A 69 13.13 8.22 3.30
C LEU A 69 12.44 9.60 3.32
N LYS A 70 13.18 10.70 3.50
CA LYS A 70 12.63 12.05 3.46
C LYS A 70 11.92 12.38 2.14
N ILE A 71 12.49 11.94 1.02
CA ILE A 71 11.87 12.12 -0.30
C ILE A 71 10.56 11.34 -0.40
N ILE A 72 10.56 10.08 0.04
CA ILE A 72 9.36 9.24 0.03
C ILE A 72 8.28 9.83 0.94
N GLU A 73 8.64 10.28 2.15
CA GLU A 73 7.72 10.95 3.07
C GLU A 73 7.13 12.22 2.47
N SER A 74 7.96 13.04 1.83
CA SER A 74 7.52 14.27 1.18
C SER A 74 6.50 14.00 0.07
N LEU A 75 6.74 12.96 -0.75
CA LEU A 75 5.77 12.49 -1.74
C LEU A 75 4.46 12.08 -1.07
N LEU A 76 4.51 11.23 -0.04
CA LEU A 76 3.31 10.74 0.63
C LEU A 76 2.50 11.87 1.28
N ILE A 77 3.16 12.85 1.90
CA ILE A 77 2.51 14.03 2.46
C ILE A 77 1.79 14.83 1.38
N LYS A 78 2.42 15.01 0.21
CA LYS A 78 1.81 15.68 -0.94
C LYS A 78 0.58 14.92 -1.44
N GLU A 79 0.66 13.60 -1.57
CA GLU A 79 -0.48 12.77 -1.97
C GLU A 79 -1.64 12.82 -0.96
N VAL A 80 -1.31 12.83 0.34
CA VAL A 80 -2.31 13.02 1.41
C VAL A 80 -2.97 14.39 1.33
N ALA A 81 -2.21 15.45 1.02
CA ALA A 81 -2.76 16.80 0.87
C ALA A 81 -3.70 16.92 -0.34
N HIS A 82 -3.47 16.14 -1.41
CA HIS A 82 -4.35 16.06 -2.57
C HIS A 82 -5.55 15.14 -2.36
N CYS A 83 -5.60 14.41 -1.25
CA CYS A 83 -6.66 13.46 -0.96
C CYS A 83 -7.98 14.18 -0.59
N THR A 84 -8.87 14.33 -1.56
CA THR A 84 -10.19 14.94 -1.39
C THR A 84 -11.24 13.99 -0.80
N LYS A 85 -10.91 12.70 -0.64
CA LYS A 85 -11.88 11.70 -0.19
C LYS A 85 -12.10 11.73 1.32
N LEU A 86 -13.37 11.83 1.69
CA LEU A 86 -13.84 11.77 3.08
C LEU A 86 -13.44 10.44 3.74
N ILE A 87 -13.27 10.50 5.06
CA ILE A 87 -13.09 9.30 5.89
C ILE A 87 -14.39 8.51 5.86
N HIS A 88 -14.32 7.24 5.48
CA HIS A 88 -15.46 6.34 5.44
C HIS A 88 -15.57 5.57 6.77
N PRO A 89 -16.76 5.21 7.26
CA PRO A 89 -16.91 4.38 8.46
C PRO A 89 -16.12 3.06 8.41
N ILE A 90 -15.93 2.49 7.22
CA ILE A 90 -15.10 1.29 7.00
C ILE A 90 -13.63 1.52 7.36
N ASP A 91 -13.13 2.76 7.35
CA ASP A 91 -11.78 3.09 7.78
C ASP A 91 -11.59 2.81 9.27
N LYS A 92 -12.66 3.00 10.07
CA LYS A 92 -12.66 2.64 11.50
C LYS A 92 -12.59 1.13 11.69
N VAL A 93 -13.37 0.38 10.91
CA VAL A 93 -13.38 -1.09 10.95
C VAL A 93 -12.02 -1.65 10.53
N GLY A 94 -11.45 -1.14 9.43
CA GLY A 94 -10.11 -1.54 8.99
C GLY A 94 -9.04 -1.29 10.05
N ARG A 95 -9.10 -0.16 10.76
CA ARG A 95 -8.21 0.12 11.89
C ARG A 95 -8.42 -0.86 13.05
N LEU A 96 -9.67 -1.18 13.39
CA LEU A 96 -9.98 -2.16 14.43
C LEU A 96 -9.47 -3.55 14.06
N MET A 97 -9.65 -3.99 12.81
CA MET A 97 -9.16 -5.30 12.34
C MET A 97 -7.65 -5.43 12.52
N LEU A 98 -6.88 -4.39 12.18
CA LEU A 98 -5.41 -4.39 12.36
C LEU A 98 -4.99 -4.47 13.82
N LEU A 99 -5.67 -3.71 14.70
CA LEU A 99 -5.42 -3.77 16.15
C LEU A 99 -5.77 -5.15 16.72
N LEU A 100 -6.77 -5.82 16.15
CA LEU A 100 -7.21 -7.13 16.59
C LEU A 100 -6.36 -8.28 16.02
N GLU A 101 -5.77 -8.12 14.83
CA GLU A 101 -4.78 -9.05 14.28
C GLU A 101 -3.51 -9.08 15.14
N ASP A 102 -3.01 -7.91 15.55
CA ASP A 102 -1.81 -7.78 16.38
C ASP A 102 -2.01 -8.33 17.81
N THR A 103 -3.27 -8.37 18.27
CA THR A 103 -3.65 -8.96 19.57
C THR A 103 -4.09 -10.42 19.49
N GLY A 104 -4.16 -11.00 18.29
CA GLY A 104 -4.62 -12.38 18.06
C GLY A 104 -6.12 -12.62 18.31
N LEU A 105 -6.90 -11.54 18.51
CA LEU A 105 -8.32 -11.59 18.89
C LEU A 105 -9.28 -11.48 17.69
N ALA A 106 -8.81 -11.07 16.51
CA ALA A 106 -9.60 -11.14 15.28
C ALA A 106 -9.24 -12.39 14.47
N THR A 107 -9.82 -13.52 14.87
CA THR A 107 -10.03 -14.63 13.94
C THR A 107 -11.41 -14.45 13.31
N PHE A 108 -11.46 -14.38 11.98
CA PHE A 108 -12.71 -14.44 11.24
C PHE A 108 -13.18 -15.91 11.26
N ASP A 109 -13.96 -16.29 12.26
CA ASP A 109 -14.55 -17.62 12.33
C ASP A 109 -15.70 -17.70 11.33
N TRP A 110 -15.44 -18.35 10.19
CA TRP A 110 -16.39 -18.51 9.09
C TRP A 110 -17.29 -19.74 9.27
N ARG A 111 -17.29 -20.36 10.46
CA ARG A 111 -18.12 -21.53 10.75
C ARG A 111 -19.27 -21.15 11.68
N GLU A 112 -20.39 -20.74 11.10
CA GLU A 112 -21.71 -21.24 11.51
C GLU A 112 -22.69 -21.11 10.33
N HIS A 113 -23.43 -22.20 10.11
CA HIS A 113 -24.47 -22.43 9.10
C HIS A 113 -24.03 -22.71 7.66
N ASP A 114 -23.71 -23.99 7.39
CA ASP A 114 -24.51 -24.71 6.41
C ASP A 114 -25.24 -25.85 7.12
N GLY A 115 -26.51 -25.57 7.44
CA GLY A 115 -27.48 -26.59 7.77
C GLY A 115 -27.84 -27.37 6.50
N GLN A 116 -27.99 -28.68 6.69
CA GLN A 116 -28.81 -29.61 5.91
C GLN A 116 -29.48 -29.04 4.64
N ILE A 117 -29.09 -29.54 3.47
CA ILE A 117 -29.85 -30.42 2.56
C ILE A 117 -28.89 -30.98 1.52
#